data_AF-A0A975R1D4-F1
#
_entry.id   AF-A0A975R1D4-F1
#
_cell.length_a   1.000
_cell.length_b   1.000
_cell.length_c   1.000
_cell.angle_alpha   90.00
_cell.angle_beta   90.00
_cell.angle_gamma   90.00
#
_symmetry.space_group_name_H-M   'P 1'
#
loop_
_entity.id
_entity.type
_entity.pdbx_description
1 polymer ?
#
loop_
_entity_poly.entity_id
_entity_poly.type
_entity_poly.pdbx_seq_one_letter_code
_entity_poly.pdbx_strand_id
1 'polypeptide(L)'
;MFMEKVSELAQQDTEPGGSFLLWLGVAAGVVALIFVLSKTMKSKGASGTKSGAEFRPSLTAEDVEAVRFQPPKLGERGYEPEQVGQLLDQAVRELRRLADENRRLQLKRSDPLSQPVLLGNPVLTPDQVVNQKFSTMRFPKGCSPSKVDDFLDRIVVGLRQWNAANEQLRSEISGNTLGGFSSTGRN
;
A
#
# COMPACT_ATOMS: atom_id res chain seq x y z
N MET A 1 5.00 10.78 -50.00
CA MET A 1 4.16 11.99 -50.09
C MET A 1 2.79 11.57 -49.58
N PHE A 2 2.56 11.55 -48.26
CA PHE A 2 2.28 12.72 -47.41
C PHE A 2 1.02 13.45 -47.90
N MET A 3 0.05 13.58 -46.99
CA MET A 3 -1.19 14.38 -47.10
C MET A 3 -2.27 13.67 -47.92
N GLU A 4 -3.50 13.46 -47.48
CA GLU A 4 -4.35 14.05 -46.45
C GLU A 4 -5.47 13.00 -46.22
N LYS A 5 -5.89 12.63 -45.01
CA LYS A 5 -6.38 13.51 -43.94
C LYS A 5 -7.62 14.31 -44.34
N VAL A 6 -8.60 13.62 -44.94
CA VAL A 6 -10.01 14.03 -44.96
C VAL A 6 -10.89 12.83 -44.61
N SER A 7 -10.57 12.17 -43.49
CA SER A 7 -11.56 11.42 -42.70
C SER A 7 -12.36 12.42 -41.88
N GLU A 8 -13.07 13.26 -42.62
CA GLU A 8 -14.06 14.21 -42.15
C GLU A 8 -15.41 13.48 -42.10
N LEU A 9 -15.49 12.50 -41.19
CA LEU A 9 -16.77 12.02 -40.65
C LEU A 9 -16.88 12.50 -39.20
N ALA A 10 -16.55 13.78 -39.00
CA ALA A 10 -17.07 14.56 -37.91
C ALA A 10 -18.44 15.09 -38.34
N GLN A 11 -19.48 14.50 -37.76
CA GLN A 11 -20.81 15.05 -37.46
C GLN A 11 -21.70 13.81 -37.23
N GLN A 12 -21.74 13.26 -36.02
CA GLN A 12 -22.31 13.87 -34.81
C GLN A 12 -23.68 14.45 -35.11
N ASP A 13 -24.70 13.63 -34.82
CA ASP A 13 -26.07 13.98 -34.46
C ASP A 13 -26.80 12.62 -34.37
N THR A 14 -27.20 12.11 -33.21
CA THR A 14 -28.34 12.67 -32.47
C THR A 14 -28.59 11.88 -31.17
N GLU A 15 -29.26 12.58 -30.26
CA GLU A 15 -30.11 12.13 -29.15
C GLU A 15 -29.59 12.10 -27.69
N PRO A 16 -30.17 12.98 -26.83
CA PRO A 16 -30.03 12.98 -25.39
C PRO A 16 -31.10 12.09 -24.75
N GLY A 17 -30.74 10.93 -24.23
CA GLY A 17 -31.73 10.12 -23.50
C GLY A 17 -31.25 8.74 -23.11
N GLY A 18 -31.14 8.52 -21.79
CA GLY A 18 -31.38 7.21 -21.20
C GLY A 18 -30.36 6.11 -21.48
N SER A 19 -29.18 6.17 -20.85
CA SER A 19 -28.38 4.96 -20.58
C SER A 19 -27.55 5.06 -19.30
N PHE A 20 -28.20 5.52 -18.22
CA PHE A 20 -27.66 5.46 -16.86
C PHE A 20 -27.83 4.08 -16.19
N LEU A 21 -28.22 3.03 -16.93
CA LEU A 21 -28.57 1.71 -16.38
C LEU A 21 -27.98 0.53 -17.16
N LEU A 22 -26.85 0.71 -17.85
CA LEU A 22 -26.08 -0.39 -18.46
C LEU A 22 -24.67 -0.54 -17.87
N TRP A 23 -24.52 -0.21 -16.58
CA TRP A 23 -23.35 -0.60 -15.76
C TRP A 23 -23.74 -1.43 -14.53
N LEU A 24 -24.96 -1.98 -14.49
CA LEU A 24 -25.44 -2.83 -13.39
C LEU A 24 -25.41 -4.33 -13.70
N GLY A 25 -24.88 -4.75 -14.85
CA GLY A 25 -24.92 -6.16 -15.28
C GLY A 25 -23.65 -6.99 -15.01
N VAL A 26 -22.46 -6.38 -14.96
CA VAL A 26 -21.19 -7.15 -14.80
C VAL A 26 -20.69 -7.14 -13.35
N ALA A 27 -21.23 -6.27 -12.49
CA ALA A 27 -20.84 -6.20 -11.08
C ALA A 27 -21.43 -7.33 -10.22
N ALA A 28 -22.46 -8.05 -10.65
CA ALA A 28 -23.12 -9.07 -9.80
C ALA A 28 -22.43 -10.46 -9.84
N GLY A 29 -21.70 -10.79 -10.92
CA GLY A 29 -21.10 -12.12 -11.10
C GLY A 29 -19.72 -12.29 -10.47
N VAL A 30 -18.93 -11.22 -10.35
CA VAL A 30 -17.56 -11.27 -9.80
C VAL A 30 -17.54 -11.01 -8.28
N VAL A 31 -18.64 -10.49 -7.72
CA VAL A 31 -18.79 -10.22 -6.28
C VAL A 31 -18.84 -11.51 -5.43
N ALA A 32 -19.19 -12.66 -6.01
CA ALA A 32 -19.22 -13.93 -5.28
C ALA A 32 -17.86 -14.65 -5.21
N LEU A 33 -16.94 -14.40 -6.14
CA LEU A 33 -15.69 -15.19 -6.21
C LEU A 33 -14.63 -14.72 -5.20
N ILE A 34 -14.64 -13.43 -4.83
CA ILE A 34 -13.69 -12.89 -3.83
C ILE A 34 -14.25 -12.98 -2.40
N PHE A 35 -15.56 -13.25 -2.24
CA PHE A 35 -16.12 -13.59 -0.93
C PHE A 35 -15.53 -14.89 -0.36
N VAL A 36 -15.02 -15.79 -1.21
CA VAL A 36 -14.52 -17.12 -0.80
C VAL A 36 -13.18 -17.07 -0.06
N LEU A 37 -12.33 -16.04 -0.23
CA LEU A 37 -11.13 -15.91 0.61
C LEU A 37 -11.37 -15.21 1.96
N SER A 38 -12.47 -14.48 2.13
CA SER A 38 -12.72 -13.75 3.38
C SER A 38 -13.42 -14.57 4.47
N LYS A 39 -14.03 -15.73 4.14
CA LYS A 39 -14.82 -16.51 5.12
C LYS A 39 -14.10 -17.73 5.72
N THR A 40 -12.78 -17.88 5.58
CA THR A 40 -12.04 -19.04 6.14
C THR A 40 -10.81 -18.69 6.97
N MET A 41 -10.56 -17.42 7.29
CA MET A 41 -9.52 -17.08 8.25
C MET A 41 -10.12 -16.98 9.65
N LYS A 42 -10.48 -18.17 10.16
CA LYS A 42 -10.57 -18.42 11.60
C LYS A 42 -9.15 -18.25 12.15
N SER A 43 -8.74 -17.04 12.52
CA SER A 43 -7.51 -16.82 13.28
C SER A 43 -7.73 -17.31 14.71
N LYS A 44 -7.68 -18.64 14.85
CA LYS A 44 -7.44 -19.30 16.12
C LYS A 44 -6.10 -18.77 16.63
N GLY A 45 -6.14 -18.10 17.77
CA GLY A 45 -4.93 -17.70 18.47
C GLY A 45 -3.97 -18.88 18.60
N ALA A 46 -2.80 -18.73 17.99
CA ALA A 46 -1.57 -19.36 18.42
C ALA A 46 -0.71 -18.18 18.88
N SER A 47 -0.70 -17.88 20.17
CA SER A 47 0.22 -18.48 21.14
C SER A 47 1.64 -18.44 20.60
N GLY A 48 2.43 -17.53 21.18
CA GLY A 48 3.81 -17.28 20.81
C GLY A 48 4.62 -18.57 20.72
N THR A 49 5.23 -18.76 19.57
CA THR A 49 6.43 -19.57 19.43
C THR A 49 7.49 -18.66 18.85
N LYS A 50 8.56 -18.47 19.62
CA LYS A 50 9.78 -17.80 19.22
C LYS A 50 10.40 -18.60 18.06
N SER A 51 10.03 -18.28 16.82
CA SER A 51 10.73 -18.75 15.63
C SER A 51 11.72 -17.65 15.24
N GLY A 52 12.98 -18.01 14.98
CA GLY A 52 14.06 -17.08 14.64
C GLY A 52 13.61 -16.02 13.63
N ALA A 53 13.86 -14.75 13.98
CA ALA A 53 13.18 -13.57 13.47
C ALA A 53 13.47 -13.26 11.99
N GLU A 54 12.80 -13.98 11.10
CA GLU A 54 12.56 -13.52 9.73
C GLU A 54 11.65 -12.29 9.81
N PHE A 55 12.06 -11.15 9.24
CA PHE A 55 11.24 -9.94 9.21
C PHE A 55 9.92 -10.24 8.47
N ARG A 56 8.82 -10.29 9.24
CA ARG A 56 7.47 -10.52 8.72
C ARG A 56 6.62 -9.28 8.98
N PRO A 57 6.52 -8.36 8.01
CA PRO A 57 5.75 -7.15 8.18
C PRO A 57 4.27 -7.49 8.36
N SER A 58 3.57 -6.78 9.25
CA SER A 58 2.12 -6.95 9.45
C SER A 58 1.27 -6.39 8.30
N LEU A 59 1.88 -5.66 7.37
CA LEU A 59 1.25 -5.10 6.19
C LEU A 59 2.26 -4.95 5.05
N THR A 60 1.91 -5.43 3.87
CA THR A 60 2.69 -5.24 2.63
C THR A 60 1.98 -4.32 1.64
N ALA A 61 2.66 -3.92 0.56
CA ALA A 61 2.07 -3.13 -0.49
C ALA A 61 0.93 -3.88 -1.20
N GLU A 62 1.08 -5.19 -1.38
CA GLU A 62 0.08 -6.07 -1.98
C GLU A 62 -1.18 -6.16 -1.11
N ASP A 63 -1.03 -6.18 0.22
CA ASP A 63 -2.17 -6.13 1.16
C ASP A 63 -2.97 -4.83 0.99
N VAL A 64 -2.29 -3.70 0.74
CA VAL A 64 -2.94 -2.40 0.51
C VAL A 64 -3.61 -2.35 -0.86
N GLU A 65 -2.99 -2.87 -1.92
CA GLU A 65 -3.62 -2.93 -3.25
C GLU A 65 -4.83 -3.88 -3.30
N ALA A 66 -4.83 -4.93 -2.48
CA ALA A 66 -5.92 -5.89 -2.40
C ALA A 66 -7.14 -5.37 -1.61
N VAL A 67 -6.98 -4.30 -0.81
CA VAL A 67 -8.06 -3.80 0.06
C VAL A 67 -9.22 -3.24 -0.76
N ARG A 68 -10.46 -3.55 -0.35
CA ARG A 68 -11.68 -2.96 -0.93
C ARG A 68 -12.60 -2.53 0.20
N PHE A 69 -12.94 -1.24 0.23
CA PHE A 69 -13.83 -0.70 1.24
C PHE A 69 -15.30 -0.90 0.85
N GLN A 70 -16.11 -1.27 1.84
CA GLN A 70 -17.55 -1.38 1.69
C GLN A 70 -18.21 0.01 1.76
N PRO A 71 -19.39 0.18 1.16
CA PRO A 71 -20.19 1.37 1.33
C PRO A 71 -20.56 1.59 2.81
N PRO A 72 -20.79 2.85 3.24
CA PRO A 72 -21.21 3.17 4.59
C PRO A 72 -22.54 2.51 4.93
N LYS A 73 -22.80 2.34 6.23
CA LYS A 73 -24.10 1.86 6.70
C LYS A 73 -25.19 2.88 6.35
N LEU A 74 -26.43 2.41 6.25
CA LEU A 74 -27.57 3.28 5.96
C LEU A 74 -27.66 4.40 7.03
N GLY A 75 -27.57 5.66 6.59
CA GLY A 75 -27.59 6.85 7.46
C GLY A 75 -26.22 7.34 7.94
N GLU A 76 -25.12 6.63 7.63
CA GLU A 76 -23.76 7.06 7.91
C GLU A 76 -23.19 7.90 6.76
N ARG A 77 -22.42 8.95 7.08
CA ARG A 77 -21.70 9.73 6.07
C ARG A 77 -20.44 8.98 5.68
N GLY A 78 -20.28 8.66 4.40
CA GLY A 78 -19.04 8.04 3.90
C GLY A 78 -17.91 9.05 3.70
N TYR A 79 -16.67 8.58 3.79
CA TYR A 79 -15.52 9.31 3.29
C TYR A 79 -15.49 9.32 1.76
N GLU A 80 -14.87 10.36 1.19
CA GLU A 80 -14.63 10.52 -0.24
C GLU A 80 -13.75 9.37 -0.79
N PRO A 81 -14.26 8.50 -1.67
CA PRO A 81 -13.51 7.34 -2.16
C PRO A 81 -12.22 7.73 -2.89
N GLU A 82 -12.23 8.83 -3.63
CA GLU A 82 -11.05 9.31 -4.37
C GLU A 82 -9.93 9.76 -3.43
N GLN A 83 -10.24 10.49 -2.35
CA GLN A 83 -9.23 10.92 -1.38
C GLN A 83 -8.63 9.73 -0.64
N VAL A 84 -9.48 8.77 -0.25
CA VAL A 84 -9.02 7.53 0.38
C VAL A 84 -8.11 6.76 -0.58
N GLY A 85 -8.51 6.62 -1.85
CA GLY A 85 -7.71 5.97 -2.89
C GLY A 85 -6.35 6.62 -3.09
N GLN A 86 -6.28 7.94 -3.18
CA GLN A 86 -5.01 8.68 -3.33
C GLN A 86 -4.04 8.43 -2.17
N LEU A 87 -4.55 8.39 -0.93
CA LEU A 87 -3.73 8.06 0.23
C LEU A 87 -3.23 6.61 0.16
N LEU A 88 -4.10 5.66 -0.22
CA LEU A 88 -3.69 4.27 -0.38
C LEU A 88 -2.61 4.10 -1.45
N ASP A 89 -2.71 4.83 -2.57
CA ASP A 89 -1.69 4.81 -3.61
C ASP A 89 -0.34 5.34 -3.10
N GLN A 90 -0.36 6.39 -2.26
CA GLN A 90 0.85 6.87 -1.57
C GLN A 90 1.42 5.81 -0.63
N ALA A 91 0.56 5.13 0.12
CA ALA A 91 0.97 4.07 1.04
C ALA A 91 1.61 2.87 0.31
N VAL A 92 1.03 2.44 -0.80
CA VAL A 92 1.58 1.38 -1.66
C VAL A 92 2.98 1.76 -2.15
N ARG A 93 3.14 2.98 -2.68
CA ARG A 93 4.44 3.46 -3.17
C ARG A 93 5.48 3.47 -2.06
N GLU A 94 5.12 3.93 -0.87
CA GLU A 94 6.05 3.96 0.27
C GLU A 94 6.40 2.56 0.77
N LEU A 95 5.42 1.65 0.91
CA LEU A 95 5.66 0.28 1.33
C LEU A 95 6.58 -0.46 0.35
N ARG A 96 6.40 -0.27 -0.96
CA ARG A 96 7.31 -0.81 -1.98
C ARG A 96 8.72 -0.23 -1.83
N ARG A 97 8.83 1.09 -1.66
CA ARG A 97 10.12 1.76 -1.44
C ARG A 97 10.86 1.18 -0.22
N LEU A 98 10.15 0.99 0.89
CA LEU A 98 10.71 0.41 2.12
C LEU A 98 11.10 -1.05 1.96
N ALA A 99 10.32 -1.84 1.21
CA ALA A 99 10.61 -3.24 0.91
C ALA A 99 11.87 -3.40 0.05
N ASP A 100 12.00 -2.59 -1.00
CA ASP A 100 13.19 -2.57 -1.85
C ASP A 100 14.43 -2.13 -1.07
N GLU A 101 14.28 -1.14 -0.20
CA GLU A 101 15.35 -0.69 0.69
C GLU A 101 15.80 -1.81 1.64
N ASN A 102 14.85 -2.50 2.29
CA ASN A 102 15.15 -3.62 3.18
C ASN A 102 15.94 -4.72 2.44
N ARG A 103 15.48 -5.10 1.24
CA ARG A 103 16.16 -6.09 0.39
C ARG A 103 17.60 -5.66 0.10
N ARG A 104 17.82 -4.39 -0.24
CA ARG A 104 19.17 -3.85 -0.51
C ARG A 104 20.05 -3.83 0.72
N LEU A 105 19.50 -3.49 1.88
CA LEU A 105 20.22 -3.53 3.14
C LEU A 105 20.63 -4.95 3.50
N GLN A 106 19.75 -5.93 3.32
CA GLN A 106 20.10 -7.34 3.50
C GLN A 106 21.25 -7.76 2.56
N LEU A 107 21.20 -7.37 1.28
CA LEU A 107 22.29 -7.63 0.33
C LEU A 107 23.61 -6.98 0.77
N LYS A 108 23.58 -5.72 1.22
CA LYS A 108 24.77 -5.02 1.72
C LYS A 108 25.33 -5.64 3.01
N ARG A 109 24.45 -6.17 3.86
CA ARG A 109 24.85 -6.94 5.05
C ARG A 109 25.61 -8.21 4.67
N SER A 110 25.18 -8.91 3.60
CA SER A 110 25.87 -10.11 3.10
C SER A 110 27.12 -9.81 2.27
N ASP A 111 27.09 -8.75 1.46
CA ASP A 111 28.17 -8.32 0.58
C ASP A 111 28.40 -6.81 0.73
N PRO A 112 29.44 -6.40 1.49
CA PRO A 112 29.73 -4.99 1.74
C PRO A 112 30.04 -4.16 0.48
N LEU A 113 30.36 -4.79 -0.65
CA LEU A 113 30.68 -4.12 -1.92
C LEU A 113 29.44 -3.90 -2.81
N SER A 114 28.27 -4.38 -2.38
CA SER A 114 26.99 -4.16 -3.07
C SER A 114 26.58 -2.68 -3.12
N GLN A 115 25.71 -2.34 -4.08
CA GLN A 115 25.31 -0.96 -4.42
C GLN A 115 24.89 -0.09 -3.22
N PRO A 116 25.12 1.24 -3.29
CA PRO A 116 24.71 2.15 -2.24
C PRO A 116 23.19 2.15 -2.04
N VAL A 117 22.76 2.11 -0.78
CA VAL A 117 21.35 2.25 -0.41
C VAL A 117 20.98 3.73 -0.56
N LEU A 118 20.26 4.06 -1.62
CA LEU A 118 19.77 5.41 -1.85
C LEU A 118 18.61 5.70 -0.88
N LEU A 119 18.87 6.61 0.04
CA LEU A 119 17.87 7.24 0.90
C LEU A 119 16.98 8.15 0.04
N GLY A 120 15.90 7.59 -0.48
CA GLY A 120 14.81 8.38 -1.05
C GLY A 120 14.06 9.12 0.05
N ASN A 121 13.51 10.30 -0.27
CA ASN A 121 12.57 10.97 0.63
C ASN A 121 11.33 10.09 0.82
N PRO A 122 10.79 9.96 2.05
CA PRO A 122 9.59 9.18 2.27
C PRO A 122 8.41 9.81 1.53
N VAL A 123 7.70 9.00 0.76
CA VAL A 123 6.52 9.41 -0.02
C VAL A 123 5.31 9.59 0.90
N LEU A 124 5.25 8.80 1.97
CA LEU A 124 4.23 8.86 3.01
C LEU A 124 4.83 8.53 4.37
N THR A 125 4.61 9.37 5.38
CA THR A 125 5.06 9.08 6.75
C THR A 125 3.91 8.57 7.61
N PRO A 126 4.18 7.79 8.68
CA PRO A 126 3.14 7.35 9.60
C PRO A 126 2.35 8.54 10.18
N ASP A 127 3.02 9.65 10.47
CA ASP A 127 2.39 10.84 11.02
C ASP A 127 1.53 11.58 9.98
N GLN A 128 1.87 11.50 8.68
CA GLN A 128 1.00 12.00 7.61
C GLN A 128 -0.30 11.21 7.51
N VAL A 129 -0.25 9.88 7.70
CA VAL A 129 -1.45 9.04 7.70
C VAL A 129 -2.37 9.40 8.88
N VAL A 130 -1.81 9.56 10.08
CA VAL A 130 -2.58 9.92 11.29
C VAL A 130 -3.20 11.31 11.18
N ASN A 131 -2.47 12.26 10.58
CA ASN A 131 -2.96 13.63 10.43
C ASN A 131 -3.84 13.84 9.19
N GLN A 132 -4.02 12.81 8.35
CA GLN A 132 -4.85 12.91 7.16
C GLN A 132 -6.30 13.16 7.55
N LYS A 133 -6.91 14.18 6.95
CA LYS A 133 -8.33 14.48 7.10
C LYS A 133 -9.06 14.17 5.80
N PHE A 134 -10.09 13.35 5.87
CA PHE A 134 -10.95 13.06 4.73
C PHE A 134 -12.18 13.96 4.71
N SER A 135 -12.56 14.40 3.53
CA SER A 135 -13.87 15.01 3.33
C SER A 135 -14.97 13.95 3.48
N THR A 136 -16.03 14.30 4.22
CA THR A 136 -17.24 13.47 4.31
C THR A 136 -18.25 13.89 3.26
N MET A 137 -18.78 12.94 2.49
CA MET A 137 -19.85 13.19 1.53
C MET A 137 -21.24 13.21 2.20
N ARG A 138 -22.16 13.99 1.63
CA ARG A 138 -23.57 14.05 2.08
C ARG A 138 -24.44 12.89 1.56
N PHE A 139 -23.92 11.97 0.77
CA PHE A 139 -24.69 10.88 0.15
C PHE A 139 -24.10 9.49 0.43
N PRO A 140 -24.90 8.39 0.36
CA PRO A 140 -24.46 7.01 0.64
C PRO A 140 -23.40 6.41 -0.30
N LYS A 141 -22.80 7.21 -1.19
CA LYS A 141 -21.84 6.77 -2.22
C LYS A 141 -20.38 6.74 -1.73
N GLY A 142 -20.12 7.04 -0.45
CA GLY A 142 -18.76 7.08 0.09
C GLY A 142 -18.23 5.71 0.54
N CYS A 143 -17.04 5.71 1.15
CA CYS A 143 -16.48 4.55 1.87
C CYS A 143 -16.83 4.63 3.36
N SER A 144 -17.03 3.49 4.02
CA SER A 144 -17.33 3.46 5.47
C SER A 144 -16.17 4.07 6.30
N PRO A 145 -16.41 5.14 7.08
CA PRO A 145 -15.38 5.79 7.89
C PRO A 145 -14.66 4.84 8.85
N SER A 146 -15.42 4.07 9.64
CA SER A 146 -14.81 3.15 10.61
C SER A 146 -13.90 2.12 9.96
N LYS A 147 -14.26 1.63 8.75
CA LYS A 147 -13.43 0.65 8.04
C LYS A 147 -12.19 1.25 7.42
N VAL A 148 -12.27 2.51 6.98
CA VAL A 148 -11.10 3.24 6.53
C VAL A 148 -10.18 3.49 7.71
N ASP A 149 -10.70 4.02 8.83
CA ASP A 149 -9.93 4.33 10.03
C ASP A 149 -9.22 3.09 10.60
N ASP A 150 -9.93 1.96 10.78
CA ASP A 150 -9.35 0.67 11.20
C ASP A 150 -8.17 0.24 10.31
N PHE A 151 -8.28 0.50 8.99
CA PHE A 151 -7.26 0.13 8.03
C PHE A 151 -6.07 1.08 8.07
N LEU A 152 -6.30 2.38 8.26
CA LEU A 152 -5.22 3.35 8.42
C LEU A 152 -4.34 3.06 9.63
N ASP A 153 -4.93 2.60 10.73
CA ASP A 153 -4.16 2.15 11.89
C ASP A 153 -3.20 1.01 11.52
N ARG A 154 -3.66 0.06 10.72
CA ARG A 154 -2.80 -1.03 10.20
C ARG A 154 -1.69 -0.51 9.29
N ILE A 155 -1.96 0.50 8.46
CA ILE A 155 -0.94 1.18 7.62
C ILE A 155 0.12 1.83 8.51
N VAL A 156 -0.30 2.60 9.52
CA VAL A 156 0.62 3.27 10.46
C VAL A 156 1.54 2.25 11.13
N VAL A 157 0.98 1.17 11.65
CA VAL A 157 1.76 0.09 12.27
C VAL A 157 2.71 -0.55 11.26
N GLY A 158 2.25 -0.86 10.05
CA GLY A 158 3.06 -1.44 8.98
C GLY A 158 4.25 -0.56 8.59
N LEU A 159 4.01 0.74 8.35
CA LEU A 159 5.06 1.71 8.02
C LEU A 159 6.09 1.83 9.15
N ARG A 160 5.65 1.84 10.41
CA ARG A 160 6.56 1.89 11.57
C ARG A 160 7.44 0.63 11.64
N GLN A 161 6.87 -0.55 11.41
CA GLN A 161 7.63 -1.81 11.41
C GLN A 161 8.69 -1.85 10.31
N TRP A 162 8.33 -1.45 9.08
CA TRP A 162 9.26 -1.40 7.96
C TRP A 162 10.42 -0.42 8.22
N ASN A 163 10.11 0.79 8.72
CA ASN A 163 11.15 1.76 9.08
C ASN A 163 12.09 1.23 10.16
N ALA A 164 11.54 0.63 11.24
CA ALA A 164 12.34 0.07 12.32
C ALA A 164 13.25 -1.07 11.84
N ALA A 165 12.74 -1.96 10.98
CA ALA A 165 13.54 -3.05 10.43
C ALA A 165 14.66 -2.56 9.50
N ASN A 166 14.39 -1.54 8.68
CA ASN A 166 15.41 -0.92 7.84
C ASN A 166 16.49 -0.23 8.70
N GLU A 167 16.09 0.48 9.76
CA GLU A 167 17.01 1.13 10.70
C GLU A 167 17.90 0.13 11.45
N GLN A 168 17.34 -1.01 11.87
CA GLN A 168 18.09 -2.10 12.47
C GLN A 168 19.17 -2.63 11.52
N LEU A 169 18.80 -2.96 10.27
CA LEU A 169 19.76 -3.44 9.28
C LEU A 169 20.86 -2.41 8.99
N ARG A 170 20.51 -1.12 8.90
CA ARG A 170 21.49 -0.02 8.72
C ARG A 170 22.48 0.01 9.88
N SER A 171 21.99 -0.09 11.12
CA SER A 171 22.82 -0.09 12.33
C SER A 171 23.76 -1.29 12.38
N GLU A 172 23.28 -2.48 12.02
CA GLU A 172 24.09 -3.70 11.92
C GLU A 172 25.21 -3.56 10.89
N ILE A 173 24.89 -3.07 9.68
CA ILE A 173 25.87 -2.84 8.62
C ILE A 173 26.95 -1.87 9.09
N SER A 174 26.54 -0.72 9.67
CA SER A 174 27.47 0.27 10.21
C SER A 174 28.36 -0.31 11.32
N GLY A 175 27.78 -1.08 12.24
CA GLY A 175 28.53 -1.77 13.31
C GLY A 175 29.56 -2.77 12.77
N ASN A 176 29.20 -3.56 11.76
CA ASN A 176 30.09 -4.53 11.14
C ASN A 176 31.24 -3.85 10.38
N THR A 177 30.97 -2.73 9.70
CA THR A 177 32.01 -1.97 8.99
C THR A 177 33.04 -1.34 9.93
N LEU A 178 32.64 -0.93 11.13
CA LEU A 178 33.54 -0.34 12.13
C LEU A 178 34.29 -1.41 12.95
N GLY A 179 33.72 -2.60 13.14
CA GLY A 179 34.37 -3.73 13.81
C GLY A 179 35.33 -4.55 12.92
N GLY A 180 35.26 -4.40 11.59
CA GLY A 180 36.04 -5.19 10.62
C GLY A 180 37.53 -4.84 10.51
N PHE A 181 38.03 -3.82 11.22
CA PHE A 181 39.43 -3.36 11.14
C PHE A 181 40.33 -3.79 12.31
N SER A 182 39.89 -4.65 13.24
CA SER A 182 40.66 -5.00 14.44
C SER A 182 41.44 -6.33 14.40
N SER A 183 41.92 -6.77 13.24
CA SER A 183 42.81 -7.95 13.16
C SER A 183 43.98 -7.74 12.19
N THR A 184 44.87 -6.81 12.51
CA THR A 184 46.23 -6.82 11.96
C THR A 184 47.23 -6.50 13.07
N GLY A 185 48.10 -7.47 13.35
CA GLY A 185 49.43 -7.21 13.90
C GLY A 185 49.51 -7.09 15.41
N ARG A 186 49.63 -8.23 16.11
CA ARG A 186 50.40 -8.28 17.35
C ARG A 186 51.68 -9.06 17.05
N ASN A 187 52.81 -8.36 17.20
CA ASN A 187 54.20 -8.83 17.06
C ASN A 187 54.47 -10.11 17.86
#